data_AF-A0A265Q534-F1
#
_entry.id   AF-A0A265Q534-F1
#
_cell.length_a   1.000
_cell.length_b   1.000
_cell.length_c   1.000
_cell.angle_alpha   90.00
_cell.angle_beta   90.00
_cell.angle_gamma   90.00
#
_symmetry.space_group_name_H-M   'P 1'
#
loop_
_entity.id
_entity.type
_entity.pdbx_description
1 polymer ?
#
loop_
_entity_poly.entity_id
_entity_poly.type
_entity_poly.pdbx_seq_one_letter_code
_entity_poly.pdbx_strand_id
1 'polypeptide(L)' 'MLYVLVVFIIIGFMDLGGLIKSNKKKEFKVTLLVIAVAFILSTLYALDYRLPSPMLALDKFVREVLGLGY' A
#
# COMPACT_ATOMS: atom_id res chain seq x y z
N MET A 1 -4.62 3.22 17.48
CA MET A 1 -4.29 2.91 16.07
C MET A 1 -4.26 1.42 15.73
N LEU A 2 -3.87 0.53 16.65
CA LEU A 2 -3.84 -0.93 16.40
C LEU A 2 -5.14 -1.53 15.84
N TYR A 3 -6.31 -1.01 16.20
CA TYR A 3 -7.60 -1.44 15.64
C TYR A 3 -7.69 -1.28 14.11
N VAL A 4 -6.98 -0.30 13.53
CA VAL A 4 -6.93 -0.10 12.07
C VAL A 4 -6.25 -1.30 11.40
N LEU A 5 -5.18 -1.83 11.99
CA LEU A 5 -4.50 -3.02 11.47
C LEU A 5 -5.40 -4.26 11.54
N VAL A 6 -6.20 -4.40 12.61
CA VAL A 6 -7.15 -5.52 12.75
C VAL A 6 -8.22 -5.47 11.66
N VAL A 7 -8.83 -4.31 11.43
CA VAL A 7 -9.82 -4.14 10.36
C VAL A 7 -9.19 -4.38 8.99
N PHE A 8 -7.96 -3.88 8.78
CA PHE A 8 -7.24 -4.06 7.53
C PHE A 8 -6.96 -5.53 7.22
N ILE A 9 -6.54 -6.31 8.21
CA ILE A 9 -6.31 -7.74 8.08
C ILE A 9 -7.61 -8.48 7.71
N ILE A 10 -8.72 -8.16 8.36
CA ILE A 10 -10.03 -8.78 8.08
C ILE A 10 -10.45 -8.54 6.63
N ILE A 11 -10.40 -7.28 6.18
CA ILE A 11 -10.76 -6.92 4.79
C ILE A 11 -9.83 -7.62 3.80
N GLY A 12 -8.52 -7.61 4.06
CA GLY A 12 -7.53 -8.27 3.20
C GLY A 12 -7.78 -9.77 3.05
N PHE A 13 -8.14 -10.47 4.14
CA PHE A 13 -8.48 -11.89 4.07
C PHE A 13 -9.79 -12.16 3.32
N MET A 14 -10.80 -11.29 3.46
CA MET A 14 -12.05 -11.39 2.70
C MET A 14 -11.81 -11.26 1.19
N ASP A 15 -11.03 -10.25 0.78
CA ASP A 15 -10.69 -10.01 -0.63
C ASP A 15 -9.82 -11.15 -1.21
N LEU A 16 -8.78 -11.57 -0.50
CA LEU A 16 -7.92 -12.67 -0.93
C LEU A 16 -8.70 -13.99 -1.03
N GLY A 17 -9.61 -14.25 -0.09
CA GLY A 17 -10.48 -15.43 -0.12
C GLY A 17 -11.41 -15.45 -1.34
N GLY A 18 -11.95 -14.30 -1.74
CA GLY A 18 -12.74 -14.15 -2.96
C GLY A 18 -11.93 -14.40 -4.24
N LEU A 19 -10.69 -13.92 -4.29
CA LEU A 19 -9.80 -14.14 -5.45
C LEU A 19 -9.29 -15.57 -5.58
N ILE A 20 -9.05 -16.27 -4.45
CA ILE A 20 -8.68 -17.69 -4.46
C ILE A 20 -9.83 -18.53 -5.03
N LYS A 21 -11.07 -18.26 -4.60
CA LYS A 21 -12.26 -18.98 -5.08
C LYS A 21 -12.53 -18.78 -6.58
N SER A 22 -12.16 -17.63 -7.13
CA SER A 22 -12.33 -17.31 -8.55
C SER A 22 -11.16 -17.73 -9.44
N ASN A 23 -10.13 -18.38 -8.88
CA ASN A 23 -8.93 -18.91 -9.56
C ASN A 23 -8.17 -17.87 -10.41
N LYS A 24 -8.35 -16.58 -10.10
CA LYS A 24 -7.74 -15.47 -10.83
C LYS A 24 -6.32 -15.17 -10.34
N LYS A 25 -5.38 -16.04 -10.71
CA LYS A 25 -3.98 -15.99 -10.23
C LYS A 25 -3.27 -14.67 -10.53
N LYS A 26 -3.60 -13.98 -11.63
CA LYS A 26 -2.97 -12.70 -12.01
C LYS A 26 -3.46 -11.55 -11.12
N GLU A 27 -4.77 -11.44 -10.93
CA GLU A 27 -5.38 -10.45 -10.03
C GLU A 27 -4.93 -10.70 -8.59
N PHE A 28 -4.83 -11.97 -8.16
CA PHE A 28 -4.38 -12.33 -6.81
C PHE A 28 -2.99 -11.78 -6.49
N LYS A 29 -2.04 -11.90 -7.42
CA LYS A 29 -0.69 -11.36 -7.22
C LYS A 29 -0.68 -9.84 -7.07
N VAL A 30 -1.48 -9.13 -7.87
CA VAL A 30 -1.57 -7.66 -7.81
C VAL A 30 -2.21 -7.24 -6.49
N THR A 31 -3.34 -7.84 -6.12
CA THR A 31 -4.03 -7.56 -4.87
C THR A 31 -3.15 -7.85 -3.66
N LEU A 32 -2.41 -8.96 -3.66
CA LEU A 32 -1.46 -9.30 -2.60
C LEU A 32 -0.38 -8.23 -2.46
N LEU A 33 0.19 -7.75 -3.57
CA LEU A 33 1.21 -6.71 -3.57
C LEU A 33 0.66 -5.39 -3.01
N VAL A 34 -0.55 -4.99 -3.42
CA VAL A 34 -1.21 -3.78 -2.91
C VAL A 34 -1.48 -3.89 -1.40
N ILE A 35 -2.02 -5.04 -0.95
CA ILE A 35 -2.27 -5.29 0.48
C ILE A 35 -0.97 -5.24 1.28
N ALA A 36 0.12 -5.82 0.76
CA ALA A 36 1.42 -5.79 1.43
C ALA A 36 1.94 -4.35 1.61
N VAL A 37 1.88 -3.51 0.57
CA VAL A 37 2.29 -2.11 0.65
C VAL A 37 1.43 -1.33 1.65
N ALA A 38 0.12 -1.50 1.57
CA ALA A 38 -0.81 -0.83 2.47
C ALA A 38 -0.65 -1.28 3.94
N PHE A 39 -0.32 -2.55 4.18
CA PHE A 39 -0.01 -3.07 5.51
C PHE A 39 1.26 -2.45 6.09
N ILE A 40 2.32 -2.32 5.28
CA ILE A 40 3.57 -1.65 5.69
C ILE A 40 3.29 -0.20 6.07
N LEU A 41 2.57 0.54 5.22
CA LEU A 41 2.22 1.94 5.49
C LEU A 41 1.37 2.10 6.75
N SER A 42 0.37 1.23 6.92
CA SER A 42 -0.49 1.22 8.11
C SER A 42 0.30 0.89 9.38
N THR A 43 1.29 0.01 9.29
CA THR A 43 2.16 -0.33 10.42
C THR A 43 3.09 0.83 10.78
N LEU A 44 3.72 1.45 9.78
CA LEU A 44 4.55 2.64 9.98
C LEU A 44 3.74 3.77 10.63
N TYR A 45 2.52 4.00 10.15
CA TYR A 45 1.61 4.96 10.73
C TYR A 45 1.23 4.60 12.18
N ALA A 46 0.90 3.33 12.46
CA ALA A 46 0.54 2.87 13.80
C ALA A 46 1.69 2.94 14.81
N LEU A 47 2.95 2.87 14.34
CA LEU A 47 4.16 3.08 15.14
C LEU A 47 4.51 4.56 15.33
N ASP A 48 3.64 5.47 14.88
CA ASP A 48 3.83 6.92 14.89
C ASP A 48 5.12 7.35 14.16
N TYR A 49 5.54 6.53 13.18
CA TYR A 49 6.68 6.84 12.34
C TYR A 49 6.32 8.00 11.41
N ARG A 50 7.12 9.07 11.47
CA ARG A 50 6.98 10.21 10.56
C ARG A 50 7.37 9.81 9.15
N LEU A 51 6.38 9.35 8.38
CA LEU A 51 6.53 9.16 6.94
C LEU A 51 6.87 10.51 6.30
N PRO A 52 8.01 10.62 5.60
CA PRO A 52 8.33 11.83 4.86
C PRO A 52 7.22 12.10 3.83
N SER A 53 6.95 13.37 3.54
CA SER A 53 5.85 13.70 2.63
C SER A 53 6.10 13.03 1.27
N PRO A 54 5.15 12.26 0.72
CA PRO A 54 5.29 11.67 -0.60
C PRO A 54 5.54 12.74 -1.67
N MET A 55 5.05 13.95 -1.41
CA MET A 55 5.21 15.12 -2.26
C MET A 55 6.68 15.51 -2.48
N LEU A 56 7.54 15.37 -1.47
CA LEU A 56 8.99 15.59 -1.61
C LEU A 56 9.63 14.55 -2.53
N ALA A 57 9.22 13.29 -2.41
CA ALA A 57 9.71 12.23 -3.28
C ALA A 57 9.21 12.40 -4.72
N LEU A 58 7.96 12.84 -4.88
CA LEU A 58 7.35 13.09 -6.18
C LEU A 58 7.97 14.30 -6.88
N ASP A 59 8.22 15.39 -6.15
CA ASP A 59 8.89 16.59 -6.67
C ASP A 59 10.32 16.25 -7.14
N LYS A 60 11.07 15.46 -6.37
CA LYS A 60 12.37 14.94 -6.82
C LYS A 60 12.26 14.09 -8.07
N PHE A 61 11.33 13.15 -8.12
CA PHE A 61 11.15 12.32 -9.31
C PHE A 61 10.81 13.17 -10.55
N VAL A 62 9.91 14.14 -10.40
CA VAL A 62 9.48 15.04 -11.48
C VAL A 62 10.65 15.94 -11.95
N ARG A 63 11.46 16.46 -11.03
CA ARG A 63 12.64 17.28 -11.36
C ARG A 63 13.80 16.45 -11.93
N GLU A 64 14.15 15.34 -11.30
CA GLU A 64 15.36 14.56 -11.61
C GLU A 64 15.16 13.55 -12.74
N VAL A 65 13.96 12.96 -12.88
CA VAL A 65 13.69 11.92 -13.88
C VAL A 65 12.96 12.49 -15.09
N LEU A 66 11.92 13.30 -14.86
CA LEU A 66 11.12 13.88 -15.94
C LEU A 66 11.72 15.20 -16.46
N GLY A 67 12.63 15.84 -15.71
CA GLY A 67 13.21 17.13 -16.08
C GLY A 67 12.20 18.27 -16.13
N LEU A 68 11.01 18.06 -15.56
CA LEU A 68 9.90 19.00 -15.59
C LEU A 68 9.90 19.76 -14.26
N GLY A 69 10.60 20.87 -14.19
CA GLY A 69 10.61 21.74 -13.01
C GLY A 69 10.92 23.16 -13.42
N TYR A 70 10.13 24.11 -12.93
CA TYR A 70 10.48 25.52 -13.00
C TYR A 70 11.62 25.84 -12.02
#